data_AF-A0A2N1Q6G3-F1
#
_entry.id   AF-A0A2N1Q6G3-F1
#
_cell.length_a   1.000
_cell.length_b   1.000
_cell.length_c   1.000
_cell.angle_alpha   90.00
_cell.angle_beta   90.00
_cell.angle_gamma   90.00
#
_symmetry.space_group_name_H-M   'P 1'
#
loop_
_entity.id
_entity.type
_entity.pdbx_description
1 polymer ?
#
loop_
_entity_poly.entity_id
_entity_poly.type
_entity_poly.pdbx_seq_one_letter_code
_entity_poly.pdbx_strand_id
1 'polypeptide(L)'
;MIDNKTFDFTIENYQKQKPFSSFLSGIAGKMGIPLWAFYVNRGQLISSFGIRDKNGAIMEFFPANNAYHYVSRIGFRTFIKKNGIVHEFFKEKNENQKLIIKQDQVSIEEDHKELGILLKVTYFTLPNEPIASLIRKVEINQYKDISDIEVIDGLAQILPTGVDHGSTKFLSNLMQSWMASIHEKDYVFYKLRATTDDSAEVNDVHDGNFYLTKSNQKPLLISDYKLIFDEDTSLETPYLFKRHTIEELSNISQAHVNQVPCAMSGFKFDKSEKSTFVSMIGYVSDKHILDGFADRVSLEYFEKKEIENAELHVDIVSAIETKTSQPIFDAYLKQCYLDNVLRGGQPMIVDSVDGPVAYHLYSRKHGDMERDYNFFSIDPAYYSQGNGNFRDVLQNRRNDLFFQPKVGDFNI
;
A
#
# COMPACT_ATOMS: atom_id res chain seq x y z
N MET A 1 -6.16 -25.50 5.52
CA MET A 1 -4.70 -25.34 5.48
C MET A 1 -4.35 -24.88 4.08
N ILE A 2 -3.96 -23.62 3.92
CA ILE A 2 -3.61 -23.06 2.62
C ILE A 2 -2.27 -23.69 2.24
N ASP A 3 -2.29 -24.54 1.22
CA ASP A 3 -1.09 -25.05 0.59
C ASP A 3 -0.35 -23.82 0.04
N ASN A 4 0.85 -23.56 0.55
CA ASN A 4 1.61 -22.33 0.31
C ASN A 4 2.13 -22.37 -1.15
N LYS A 5 1.25 -22.06 -2.12
CA LYS A 5 1.55 -22.14 -3.57
C LYS A 5 2.61 -21.13 -4.01
N THR A 6 2.86 -20.09 -3.20
CA THR A 6 3.90 -19.08 -3.44
C THR A 6 5.09 -19.29 -2.52
N PHE A 7 6.29 -19.32 -3.10
CA PHE A 7 7.56 -19.37 -2.37
C PHE A 7 7.79 -18.03 -1.67
N ASP A 8 8.24 -18.05 -0.41
CA ASP A 8 8.61 -16.84 0.31
C ASP A 8 10.13 -16.71 0.52
N PHE A 9 10.59 -15.47 0.58
CA PHE A 9 11.97 -15.14 0.91
C PHE A 9 11.98 -14.32 2.20
N THR A 10 12.68 -14.82 3.22
CA THR A 10 12.75 -14.17 4.54
C THR A 10 14.12 -13.54 4.77
N ILE A 11 14.09 -12.27 5.19
CA ILE A 11 15.26 -11.49 5.58
C ILE A 11 15.18 -11.20 7.08
N GLU A 12 16.06 -11.84 7.84
CA GLU A 12 16.21 -11.63 9.27
C GLU A 12 16.88 -10.29 9.58
N ASN A 13 16.39 -9.60 10.61
CA ASN A 13 16.82 -8.27 11.04
C ASN A 13 16.95 -7.28 9.88
N TYR A 14 15.91 -7.22 9.04
CA TYR A 14 15.95 -6.53 7.74
C TYR A 14 16.42 -5.07 7.80
N GLN A 15 16.15 -4.36 8.90
CA GLN A 15 16.59 -2.96 9.08
C GLN A 15 18.11 -2.81 9.26
N LYS A 16 18.81 -3.88 9.66
CA LYS A 16 20.28 -3.92 9.77
C LYS A 16 20.96 -4.37 8.47
N GLN A 17 20.20 -4.90 7.52
CA GLN A 17 20.73 -5.37 6.25
C GLN A 17 21.04 -4.20 5.30
N LYS A 18 21.82 -4.47 4.24
CA LYS A 18 22.13 -3.47 3.20
C LYS A 18 20.83 -2.84 2.67
N PRO A 19 20.76 -1.51 2.53
CA PRO A 19 19.58 -0.85 1.99
C PRO A 19 19.22 -1.35 0.59
N PHE A 20 17.93 -1.58 0.35
CA PHE A 20 17.38 -1.80 -0.99
C PHE A 20 15.97 -1.21 -1.10
N SER A 21 15.57 -0.91 -2.33
CA SER A 21 14.19 -0.58 -2.68
C SER A 21 13.60 -1.61 -3.63
N SER A 22 12.28 -1.73 -3.65
CA SER A 22 11.57 -2.67 -4.50
C SER A 22 10.14 -2.19 -4.76
N PHE A 23 9.44 -2.90 -5.63
CA PHE A 23 8.10 -2.60 -6.10
C PHE A 23 7.18 -3.77 -5.74
N LEU A 24 6.08 -3.48 -5.04
CA LEU A 24 4.96 -4.40 -4.96
C LEU A 24 4.30 -4.42 -6.34
N SER A 25 3.99 -5.60 -6.87
CA SER A 25 3.67 -5.83 -8.29
C SER A 25 2.65 -4.86 -8.91
N GLY A 26 1.74 -4.30 -8.11
CA GLY A 26 0.73 -3.35 -8.56
C GLY A 26 -0.36 -3.98 -9.43
N ILE A 27 -0.38 -5.31 -9.53
CA ILE A 27 -1.34 -6.06 -10.34
C ILE A 27 -2.65 -6.17 -9.55
N ALA A 28 -3.70 -5.55 -10.07
CA ALA A 28 -5.04 -5.60 -9.49
C ALA A 28 -6.00 -6.54 -10.25
N GLY A 29 -5.51 -7.30 -11.24
CA GLY A 29 -6.35 -8.17 -12.06
C GLY A 29 -7.04 -7.41 -13.19
N LYS A 30 -7.83 -8.12 -14.01
CA LYS A 30 -8.44 -7.54 -15.22
C LYS A 30 -9.53 -6.51 -14.89
N MET A 31 -10.25 -6.73 -13.79
CA MET A 31 -11.36 -5.86 -13.37
C MET A 31 -10.99 -5.03 -12.14
N GLY A 32 -9.69 -4.91 -11.82
CA GLY A 32 -9.22 -4.11 -10.70
C GLY A 32 -8.55 -2.84 -11.17
N ILE A 33 -8.68 -1.78 -10.37
CA ILE A 33 -7.94 -0.53 -10.58
C ILE A 33 -6.56 -0.66 -9.94
N PRO A 34 -5.46 -0.55 -10.71
CA PRO A 34 -4.12 -0.75 -10.19
C PRO A 34 -3.67 0.40 -9.28
N LEU A 35 -2.75 0.07 -8.38
CA LEU A 35 -2.05 1.00 -7.52
C LEU A 35 -0.56 0.66 -7.54
N TRP A 36 0.30 1.66 -7.74
CA TRP A 36 1.74 1.47 -7.63
C TRP A 36 2.15 1.60 -6.16
N ALA A 37 2.99 0.70 -5.66
CA ALA A 37 3.52 0.79 -4.30
C ALA A 37 5.01 0.41 -4.26
N PHE A 38 5.83 1.34 -3.81
CA PHE A 38 7.26 1.11 -3.58
C PHE A 38 7.53 0.92 -2.10
N TYR A 39 8.50 0.05 -1.81
CA TYR A 39 8.92 -0.25 -0.46
C TYR A 39 10.44 -0.33 -0.34
N VAL A 40 10.94 -0.10 0.86
CA VAL A 40 12.35 -0.21 1.24
C VAL A 40 12.49 -1.14 2.44
N ASN A 41 13.69 -1.67 2.70
CA ASN A 41 13.93 -2.48 3.90
C ASN A 41 14.20 -1.64 5.17
N ARG A 42 13.45 -0.56 5.36
CA ARG A 42 13.55 0.35 6.52
C ARG A 42 12.17 0.70 7.03
N GLY A 43 12.07 0.98 8.34
CA GLY A 43 10.79 1.27 8.99
C GLY A 43 9.77 0.18 8.66
N GLN A 44 8.53 0.58 8.41
CA GLN A 44 7.45 -0.35 8.06
C GLN A 44 7.29 -0.57 6.55
N LEU A 45 8.41 -0.56 5.82
CA LEU A 45 8.54 -0.86 4.40
C LEU A 45 8.05 0.20 3.42
N ILE A 46 6.74 0.41 3.34
CA ILE A 46 6.13 1.19 2.26
C ILE A 46 6.60 2.64 2.36
N SER A 47 7.28 3.10 1.31
CA SER A 47 7.92 4.42 1.26
C SER A 47 7.20 5.40 0.35
N SER A 48 6.40 4.92 -0.59
CA SER A 48 5.50 5.72 -1.41
C SER A 48 4.55 4.82 -2.18
N PHE A 49 3.31 5.24 -2.36
CA PHE A 49 2.32 4.53 -3.17
C PHE A 49 1.27 5.50 -3.70
N GLY A 50 0.56 5.12 -4.76
CA GLY A 50 -0.45 5.96 -5.38
C GLY A 50 -1.04 5.41 -6.67
N ILE A 51 -1.81 6.22 -7.37
CA ILE A 51 -2.40 5.90 -8.67
C ILE A 51 -1.65 6.56 -9.81
N ARG A 52 -1.79 6.02 -11.02
CA ARG A 52 -1.24 6.60 -12.26
C ARG A 52 0.27 6.76 -12.29
N ASP A 53 0.79 7.81 -11.67
CA ASP A 53 2.18 8.24 -11.68
C ASP A 53 2.49 9.02 -10.39
N LYS A 54 3.65 9.69 -10.32
CA LYS A 54 4.05 10.46 -9.13
C LYS A 54 3.09 11.61 -8.76
N ASN A 55 2.29 12.11 -9.70
CA ASN A 55 1.28 13.15 -9.43
C ASN A 55 -0.02 12.57 -8.84
N GLY A 56 -0.16 11.26 -8.81
CA GLY A 56 -1.23 10.55 -8.09
C GLY A 56 -0.75 9.91 -6.79
N ALA A 57 0.32 10.42 -6.19
CA ALA A 57 0.88 9.89 -4.95
C ALA A 57 -0.09 10.08 -3.77
N ILE A 58 -0.41 8.99 -3.09
CA ILE A 58 -1.16 8.98 -1.82
C ILE A 58 -0.18 9.16 -0.65
N MET A 59 1.00 8.55 -0.75
CA MET A 59 2.15 8.82 0.12
C MET A 59 3.25 9.45 -0.74
N GLU A 60 3.79 10.59 -0.28
CA GLU A 60 4.75 11.39 -1.04
C GLU A 60 5.92 10.55 -1.61
N PHE A 61 6.21 10.76 -2.89
CA PHE A 61 7.31 10.08 -3.56
C PHE A 61 8.67 10.70 -3.22
N PHE A 62 9.62 9.86 -2.84
CA PHE A 62 11.03 10.23 -2.66
C PHE A 62 11.94 9.28 -3.45
N PRO A 63 13.05 9.78 -4.03
CA PRO A 63 14.13 8.92 -4.51
C PRO A 63 14.68 8.05 -3.37
N ALA A 64 15.32 6.93 -3.70
CA ALA A 64 15.67 5.87 -2.75
C ALA A 64 16.50 6.38 -1.57
N ASN A 65 17.52 7.22 -1.83
CA ASN A 65 18.36 7.80 -0.79
C ASN A 65 17.55 8.55 0.28
N ASN A 66 16.56 9.34 -0.12
CA ASN A 66 15.72 10.12 0.78
C ASN A 66 14.66 9.24 1.47
N ALA A 67 14.12 8.26 0.76
CA ALA A 67 13.11 7.39 1.32
C ALA A 67 13.58 6.60 2.55
N TYR A 68 14.84 6.17 2.57
CA TYR A 68 15.43 5.53 3.75
C TYR A 68 15.42 6.43 5.00
N HIS A 69 15.43 7.76 4.82
CA HIS A 69 15.38 8.71 5.92
C HIS A 69 13.95 8.99 6.41
N TYR A 70 12.99 9.03 5.48
CA TYR A 70 11.63 9.49 5.79
C TYR A 70 10.65 8.35 6.12
N VAL A 71 10.89 7.13 5.64
CA VAL A 71 9.94 6.01 5.78
C VAL A 71 9.51 5.73 7.22
N SER A 72 10.40 5.91 8.20
CA SER A 72 10.10 5.69 9.62
C SER A 72 9.41 6.87 10.30
N ARG A 73 9.26 8.01 9.62
CA ARG A 73 8.65 9.24 10.17
C ARG A 73 7.28 9.49 9.57
N ILE A 74 7.22 9.67 8.26
CA ILE A 74 6.00 10.03 7.52
C ILE A 74 5.23 8.80 6.99
N GLY A 75 5.86 7.62 7.02
CA GLY A 75 5.26 6.36 6.57
C GLY A 75 4.36 5.70 7.63
N PHE A 76 4.20 4.40 7.51
CA PHE A 76 3.38 3.63 8.45
C PHE A 76 4.03 3.54 9.83
N ARG A 77 3.20 3.67 10.87
CA ARG A 77 3.58 3.62 12.28
C ARG A 77 2.58 2.76 13.05
N THR A 78 3.09 2.05 14.05
CA THR A 78 2.29 1.18 14.92
C THR A 78 2.76 1.38 16.35
N PHE A 79 1.88 1.94 17.17
CA PHE A 79 2.10 2.17 18.58
C PHE A 79 1.19 1.25 19.37
N ILE A 80 1.75 0.51 20.33
CA ILE A 80 1.00 -0.28 21.30
C ILE A 80 1.27 0.25 22.68
N LYS A 81 0.21 0.65 23.38
CA LYS A 81 0.26 0.96 24.80
C LYS A 81 -0.17 -0.25 25.61
N LYS A 82 0.69 -0.69 26.51
CA LYS A 82 0.43 -1.76 27.48
C LYS A 82 0.89 -1.30 28.84
N ASN A 83 0.07 -1.49 29.87
CA ASN A 83 0.36 -1.04 31.25
C ASN A 83 0.76 0.45 31.35
N GLY A 84 0.13 1.31 30.54
CA GLY A 84 0.40 2.76 30.51
C GLY A 84 1.67 3.18 29.75
N ILE A 85 2.45 2.24 29.21
CA ILE A 85 3.69 2.54 28.48
C ILE A 85 3.46 2.32 26.99
N VAL A 86 3.78 3.33 26.17
CA VAL A 86 3.69 3.26 24.71
C VAL A 86 4.98 2.70 24.12
N HIS A 87 4.87 1.63 23.36
CA HIS A 87 5.92 1.00 22.58
C HIS A 87 5.64 1.21 21.10
N GLU A 88 6.67 1.58 20.34
CA GLU A 88 6.58 1.65 18.88
C GLU A 88 7.25 0.42 18.27
N PHE A 89 6.49 -0.29 17.45
CA PHE A 89 6.96 -1.48 16.73
C PHE A 89 7.69 -1.09 15.44
N PHE A 90 8.62 -1.93 15.02
CA PHE A 90 9.45 -1.80 13.83
C PHE A 90 10.40 -0.60 13.85
N LYS A 91 10.87 -0.20 15.03
CA LYS A 91 12.03 0.72 15.12
C LYS A 91 13.31 -0.03 14.80
N GLU A 92 14.25 0.63 14.13
CA GLU A 92 15.56 0.06 13.77
C GLU A 92 16.34 -0.48 14.99
N LYS A 93 16.14 0.12 16.17
CA LYS A 93 16.76 -0.30 17.42
C LYS A 93 16.13 -1.56 18.05
N ASN A 94 14.93 -1.95 17.63
CA ASN A 94 14.27 -3.14 18.16
C ASN A 94 14.90 -4.40 17.52
N GLU A 95 14.71 -5.54 18.17
CA GLU A 95 15.28 -6.83 17.76
C GLU A 95 14.21 -7.80 17.24
N ASN A 96 14.65 -8.95 16.71
CA ASN A 96 13.77 -10.04 16.25
C ASN A 96 12.78 -9.59 15.16
N GLN A 97 13.28 -8.82 14.20
CA GLN A 97 12.48 -8.31 13.09
C GLN A 97 12.70 -9.14 11.83
N LYS A 98 11.65 -9.42 11.08
CA LYS A 98 11.73 -10.15 9.81
C LYS A 98 11.02 -9.39 8.70
N LEU A 99 11.55 -9.48 7.50
CA LEU A 99 10.88 -9.10 6.26
C LEU A 99 10.64 -10.35 5.44
N ILE A 100 9.39 -10.61 5.06
CA ILE A 100 8.96 -11.78 4.30
C ILE A 100 8.42 -11.29 2.96
N ILE A 101 9.03 -11.71 1.86
CA ILE A 101 8.70 -11.26 0.51
C ILE A 101 8.08 -12.43 -0.25
N LYS A 102 6.89 -12.20 -0.82
CA LYS A 102 6.22 -13.06 -1.78
C LYS A 102 5.98 -12.28 -3.08
N GLN A 103 5.51 -12.97 -4.11
CA GLN A 103 5.23 -12.35 -5.41
C GLN A 103 4.04 -11.39 -5.35
N ASP A 104 3.05 -11.72 -4.53
CA ASP A 104 1.76 -11.06 -4.41
C ASP A 104 1.69 -10.09 -3.22
N GLN A 105 2.57 -10.25 -2.23
CA GLN A 105 2.53 -9.50 -0.98
C GLN A 105 3.91 -9.38 -0.31
N VAL A 106 4.01 -8.44 0.62
CA VAL A 106 5.18 -8.28 1.49
C VAL A 106 4.74 -8.13 2.95
N SER A 107 5.45 -8.77 3.87
CA SER A 107 5.13 -8.75 5.30
C SER A 107 6.34 -8.41 6.16
N ILE A 108 6.09 -7.84 7.33
CA ILE A 108 7.06 -7.69 8.41
C ILE A 108 6.54 -8.32 9.69
N GLU A 109 7.45 -8.81 10.51
CA GLU A 109 7.17 -9.39 11.82
C GLU A 109 8.17 -8.85 12.84
N GLU A 110 7.70 -8.53 14.05
CA GLU A 110 8.54 -8.19 15.19
C GLU A 110 8.07 -8.96 16.43
N ASP A 111 8.98 -9.73 17.02
CA ASP A 111 8.76 -10.42 18.31
C ASP A 111 9.34 -9.60 19.47
N HIS A 112 8.49 -8.83 20.14
CA HIS A 112 8.87 -8.04 21.30
C HIS A 112 8.77 -8.89 22.59
N LYS A 113 9.80 -9.70 22.84
CA LYS A 113 9.86 -10.68 23.93
C LYS A 113 9.56 -10.15 25.32
N GLU A 114 10.05 -8.94 25.64
CA GLU A 114 9.78 -8.32 26.95
C GLU A 114 8.30 -7.96 27.13
N LEU A 115 7.63 -7.53 26.06
CA LEU A 115 6.22 -7.15 26.06
C LEU A 115 5.29 -8.36 25.92
N GLY A 116 5.82 -9.49 25.43
CA GLY A 116 5.07 -10.71 25.19
C GLY A 116 4.18 -10.62 23.95
N ILE A 117 4.58 -9.85 22.95
CA ILE A 117 3.77 -9.54 21.76
C ILE A 117 4.55 -9.86 20.49
N LEU A 118 3.96 -10.69 19.65
CA LEU A 118 4.36 -10.89 18.26
C LEU A 118 3.44 -10.09 17.36
N LEU A 119 3.99 -9.13 16.62
CA LEU A 119 3.23 -8.28 15.71
C LEU A 119 3.64 -8.54 14.26
N LYS A 120 2.66 -8.81 13.40
CA LYS A 120 2.86 -9.01 11.98
C LYS A 120 2.04 -8.00 11.18
N VAL A 121 2.65 -7.41 10.17
CA VAL A 121 1.99 -6.56 9.17
C VAL A 121 2.15 -7.21 7.81
N THR A 122 1.08 -7.27 7.03
CA THR A 122 1.09 -7.76 5.65
C THR A 122 0.48 -6.72 4.71
N TYR A 123 1.16 -6.49 3.58
CA TYR A 123 0.75 -5.55 2.54
C TYR A 123 0.50 -6.26 1.23
N PHE A 124 -0.63 -5.93 0.59
CA PHE A 124 -0.97 -6.40 -0.76
C PHE A 124 -1.90 -5.39 -1.45
N THR A 125 -2.04 -5.49 -2.77
CA THR A 125 -2.97 -4.64 -3.54
C THR A 125 -4.35 -5.26 -3.59
N LEU A 126 -5.41 -4.43 -3.62
CA LEU A 126 -6.79 -4.91 -3.73
C LEU A 126 -7.09 -5.44 -5.15
N PRO A 127 -7.38 -6.74 -5.34
CA PRO A 127 -7.65 -7.29 -6.66
C PRO A 127 -9.13 -7.19 -7.05
N ASN A 128 -9.37 -6.99 -8.35
CA ASN A 128 -10.66 -7.02 -9.05
C ASN A 128 -11.77 -6.20 -8.39
N GLU A 129 -11.46 -4.97 -8.00
CA GLU A 129 -12.43 -4.00 -7.48
C GLU A 129 -12.35 -2.67 -8.23
N PRO A 130 -13.44 -1.89 -8.26
CA PRO A 130 -13.51 -0.59 -8.95
C PRO A 130 -12.75 0.53 -8.22
N ILE A 131 -11.92 0.18 -7.24
CA ILE A 131 -11.21 1.11 -6.36
C ILE A 131 -9.75 0.65 -6.28
N ALA A 132 -8.81 1.60 -6.34
CA ALA A 132 -7.39 1.32 -6.17
C ALA A 132 -7.05 1.36 -4.68
N SER A 133 -6.45 0.31 -4.12
CA SER A 133 -6.02 0.36 -2.72
C SER A 133 -4.85 -0.54 -2.36
N LEU A 134 -4.02 -0.02 -1.46
CA LEU A 134 -3.08 -0.78 -0.66
C LEU A 134 -3.79 -1.28 0.60
N ILE A 135 -3.82 -2.60 0.75
CA ILE A 135 -4.30 -3.27 1.95
C ILE A 135 -3.15 -3.44 2.93
N ARG A 136 -3.40 -3.10 4.20
CA ARG A 136 -2.50 -3.29 5.33
C ARG A 136 -3.24 -4.10 6.40
N LYS A 137 -2.88 -5.37 6.54
CA LYS A 137 -3.39 -6.26 7.60
C LYS A 137 -2.41 -6.26 8.76
N VAL A 138 -2.90 -6.01 9.97
CA VAL A 138 -2.11 -6.05 11.21
C VAL A 138 -2.63 -7.15 12.12
N GLU A 139 -1.73 -8.02 12.55
CA GLU A 139 -2.01 -9.17 13.42
C GLU A 139 -1.15 -9.03 14.69
N ILE A 140 -1.81 -8.94 15.84
CA ILE A 140 -1.16 -8.77 17.15
C ILE A 140 -1.45 -10.04 17.95
N ASN A 141 -0.41 -10.78 18.31
CA ASN A 141 -0.51 -11.98 19.13
C ASN A 141 0.15 -11.73 20.50
N GLN A 142 -0.65 -11.69 21.57
CA GLN A 142 -0.16 -11.69 22.94
C GLN A 142 0.02 -13.14 23.42
N TYR A 143 1.23 -13.50 23.82
CA TYR A 143 1.54 -14.84 24.32
C TYR A 143 2.05 -14.84 25.77
N LYS A 144 2.26 -13.66 26.35
CA LYS A 144 2.69 -13.50 27.74
C LYS A 144 2.03 -12.26 28.36
N ASP A 145 1.63 -12.39 29.62
CA ASP A 145 0.99 -11.34 30.42
C ASP A 145 -0.15 -10.66 29.65
N ILE A 146 -1.10 -11.48 29.17
CA ILE A 146 -2.23 -11.03 28.34
C ILE A 146 -3.02 -10.00 29.13
N SER A 147 -3.08 -8.78 28.60
CA SER A 147 -3.74 -7.65 29.22
C SER A 147 -4.49 -6.84 28.16
N ASP A 148 -5.17 -5.81 28.63
CA ASP A 148 -5.70 -4.79 27.74
C ASP A 148 -4.53 -4.07 27.06
N ILE A 149 -4.72 -3.78 25.78
CA ILE A 149 -3.79 -2.99 24.99
C ILE A 149 -4.56 -1.92 24.22
N GLU A 150 -3.90 -0.79 24.04
CA GLU A 150 -4.37 0.27 23.15
C GLU A 150 -3.43 0.37 21.96
N VAL A 151 -3.98 0.51 20.76
CA VAL A 151 -3.20 0.49 19.52
C VAL A 151 -3.53 1.73 18.71
N ILE A 152 -2.51 2.42 18.20
CA ILE A 152 -2.65 3.39 17.11
C ILE A 152 -1.81 2.90 15.94
N ASP A 153 -2.47 2.69 14.80
CA ASP A 153 -1.84 2.17 13.58
C ASP A 153 -2.27 2.95 12.34
N GLY A 154 -1.34 3.20 11.43
CA GLY A 154 -1.66 3.72 10.11
C GLY A 154 -0.55 4.58 9.53
N LEU A 155 -0.90 5.42 8.56
CA LEU A 155 0.01 6.27 7.81
C LEU A 155 0.11 7.66 8.45
N ALA A 156 1.32 8.09 8.82
CA ALA A 156 1.52 9.34 9.53
C ALA A 156 1.27 10.59 8.67
N GLN A 157 1.47 10.51 7.35
CA GLN A 157 1.10 11.57 6.41
C GLN A 157 0.47 10.99 5.15
N ILE A 158 -0.71 11.47 4.79
CA ILE A 158 -1.42 11.13 3.56
C ILE A 158 -1.65 12.39 2.72
N LEU A 159 -1.42 12.29 1.42
CA LEU A 159 -1.73 13.33 0.46
C LEU A 159 -3.16 13.18 -0.04
N PRO A 160 -3.95 14.26 -0.10
CA PRO A 160 -5.19 14.28 -0.86
C PRO A 160 -4.97 14.12 -2.37
N THR A 161 -6.03 13.73 -3.10
CA THR A 161 -6.02 13.76 -4.56
C THR A 161 -5.81 15.18 -5.09
N GLY A 162 -5.16 15.31 -6.24
CA GLY A 162 -4.96 16.58 -6.94
C GLY A 162 -3.69 17.32 -6.54
N VAL A 163 -2.89 16.79 -5.61
CA VAL A 163 -1.59 17.34 -5.25
C VAL A 163 -0.51 16.71 -6.14
N ASP A 164 -0.01 17.46 -7.12
CA ASP A 164 1.03 16.96 -8.01
C ASP A 164 2.40 16.84 -7.31
N HIS A 165 3.29 16.07 -7.93
CA HIS A 165 4.61 15.80 -7.38
C HIS A 165 5.47 17.07 -7.22
N GLY A 166 5.40 17.99 -8.19
CA GLY A 166 6.15 19.23 -8.16
C GLY A 166 5.69 20.14 -7.04
N SER A 167 4.38 20.37 -6.92
CA SER A 167 3.81 21.19 -5.85
C SER A 167 4.11 20.64 -4.47
N THR A 168 4.12 19.31 -4.29
CA THR A 168 4.52 18.69 -3.02
C THR A 168 5.98 19.03 -2.67
N LYS A 169 6.90 19.07 -3.64
CA LYS A 169 8.32 19.34 -3.38
C LYS A 169 8.65 20.82 -3.20
N PHE A 170 7.99 21.70 -3.96
CA PHE A 170 8.37 23.11 -4.04
C PHE A 170 7.40 24.06 -3.32
N LEU A 171 6.16 23.63 -3.09
CA LEU A 171 5.06 24.47 -2.58
C LEU A 171 4.30 23.81 -1.41
N SER A 172 4.90 22.84 -0.69
CA SER A 172 4.24 22.07 0.37
C SER A 172 3.52 22.92 1.42
N ASN A 173 4.13 24.03 1.85
CA ASN A 173 3.53 24.93 2.83
C ASN A 173 2.25 25.61 2.34
N LEU A 174 2.17 25.92 1.04
CA LEU A 174 0.94 26.43 0.43
C LEU A 174 -0.08 25.31 0.27
N MET A 175 0.36 24.14 -0.24
CA MET A 175 -0.53 23.01 -0.51
C MET A 175 -1.25 22.50 0.73
N GLN A 176 -0.57 22.42 1.88
CA GLN A 176 -1.21 21.97 3.12
C GLN A 176 -2.39 22.87 3.54
N SER A 177 -2.37 24.16 3.17
CA SER A 177 -3.48 25.07 3.46
C SER A 177 -4.76 24.66 2.71
N TRP A 178 -4.65 23.95 1.58
CA TRP A 178 -5.80 23.54 0.77
C TRP A 178 -6.29 22.13 1.06
N MET A 179 -5.52 21.34 1.80
CA MET A 179 -5.87 19.96 2.16
C MET A 179 -7.05 19.93 3.15
N ALA A 180 -7.94 18.97 2.94
CA ALA A 180 -9.04 18.66 3.84
C ALA A 180 -9.24 17.15 4.00
N SER A 181 -9.63 16.77 5.22
CA SER A 181 -10.12 15.44 5.57
C SER A 181 -11.61 15.51 5.93
N ILE A 182 -12.45 14.69 5.32
CA ILE A 182 -13.88 14.60 5.63
C ILE A 182 -14.11 13.26 6.32
N HIS A 183 -14.59 13.31 7.56
CA HIS A 183 -14.93 12.11 8.32
C HIS A 183 -16.34 11.66 7.97
N GLU A 184 -16.44 10.46 7.44
CA GLU A 184 -17.68 9.74 7.25
C GLU A 184 -17.82 8.67 8.33
N LYS A 185 -18.96 7.99 8.36
CA LYS A 185 -19.26 6.98 9.38
C LYS A 185 -18.20 5.85 9.44
N ASP A 186 -17.73 5.41 8.28
CA ASP A 186 -16.90 4.21 8.14
C ASP A 186 -15.49 4.49 7.58
N TYR A 187 -15.21 5.71 7.13
CA TYR A 187 -13.94 6.06 6.48
C TYR A 187 -13.64 7.56 6.59
N VAL A 188 -12.40 7.94 6.27
CA VAL A 188 -12.00 9.33 6.05
C VAL A 188 -11.71 9.55 4.58
N PHE A 189 -12.25 10.63 4.01
CA PHE A 189 -12.02 11.04 2.63
C PHE A 189 -11.06 12.23 2.58
N TYR A 190 -10.10 12.23 1.65
CA TYR A 190 -9.05 13.23 1.54
C TYR A 190 -9.11 13.90 0.16
N LYS A 191 -9.43 15.20 0.18
CA LYS A 191 -9.52 16.03 -1.03
C LYS A 191 -8.95 17.42 -0.79
N LEU A 192 -8.77 18.15 -1.88
CA LEU A 192 -8.50 19.59 -1.83
C LEU A 192 -9.82 20.36 -1.72
N ARG A 193 -9.79 21.48 -0.99
CA ARG A 193 -10.97 22.34 -0.76
C ARG A 193 -11.38 23.16 -1.99
N ALA A 194 -10.44 23.39 -2.91
CA ALA A 194 -10.64 24.11 -4.16
C ALA A 194 -9.78 23.43 -5.24
N THR A 195 -10.15 23.64 -6.51
CA THR A 195 -9.27 23.32 -7.63
C THR A 195 -7.97 24.14 -7.51
N THR A 196 -6.83 23.49 -7.73
CA THR A 196 -5.51 24.14 -7.66
C THR A 196 -5.12 24.85 -8.94
N ASP A 197 -5.90 24.65 -10.01
CA ASP A 197 -5.74 25.38 -11.27
C ASP A 197 -6.34 26.79 -11.14
N ASP A 198 -5.54 27.77 -11.57
CA ASP A 198 -5.83 29.21 -11.61
C ASP A 198 -6.91 29.52 -12.67
N SER A 199 -8.10 28.92 -12.50
CA SER A 199 -9.24 28.97 -13.41
C SER A 199 -10.49 29.43 -12.65
N ALA A 200 -11.35 30.21 -13.32
CA ALA A 200 -12.56 30.80 -12.73
C ALA A 200 -13.72 29.80 -12.53
N GLU A 201 -13.49 28.50 -12.78
CA GLU A 201 -14.51 27.45 -12.71
C GLU A 201 -14.24 26.53 -11.52
N VAL A 202 -15.19 26.50 -10.57
CA VAL A 202 -15.20 25.53 -9.47
C VAL A 202 -15.77 24.23 -10.02
N ASN A 203 -14.89 23.28 -10.35
CA ASN A 203 -15.32 21.92 -10.66
C ASN A 203 -15.54 21.14 -9.37
N ASP A 204 -16.65 20.40 -9.28
CA ASP A 204 -16.91 19.51 -8.16
C ASP A 204 -15.87 18.38 -8.15
N VAL A 205 -15.07 18.31 -7.08
CA VAL A 205 -14.11 17.22 -6.85
C VAL A 205 -14.87 16.03 -6.28
N HIS A 206 -15.23 15.09 -7.16
CA HIS A 206 -15.94 13.84 -6.86
C HIS A 206 -15.01 12.70 -6.47
N ASP A 207 -13.77 12.72 -6.97
CA ASP A 207 -12.75 11.74 -6.67
C ASP A 207 -11.98 12.09 -5.39
N GLY A 208 -11.24 11.13 -4.87
CA GLY A 208 -10.46 11.37 -3.65
C GLY A 208 -9.72 10.16 -3.15
N ASN A 209 -8.72 10.46 -2.32
CA ASN A 209 -8.04 9.44 -1.56
C ASN A 209 -8.87 9.12 -0.31
N PHE A 210 -8.73 7.92 0.22
CA PHE A 210 -9.51 7.51 1.38
C PHE A 210 -8.71 6.61 2.32
N TYR A 211 -9.20 6.52 3.56
CA TYR A 211 -8.73 5.62 4.58
C TYR A 211 -9.92 4.94 5.26
N LEU A 212 -9.95 3.62 5.22
CA LEU A 212 -10.97 2.80 5.87
C LEU A 212 -10.28 1.70 6.68
N THR A 213 -10.84 1.33 7.82
CA THR A 213 -10.34 0.18 8.59
C THR A 213 -11.50 -0.69 9.08
N LYS A 214 -11.30 -2.01 9.12
CA LYS A 214 -12.23 -2.95 9.76
C LYS A 214 -11.49 -3.79 10.80
N SER A 215 -12.19 -4.03 11.91
CA SER A 215 -11.74 -4.78 13.07
C SER A 215 -12.98 -5.33 13.81
N ASN A 216 -12.77 -6.26 14.74
CA ASN A 216 -13.81 -6.67 15.69
C ASN A 216 -14.12 -5.57 16.72
N GLN A 217 -13.23 -4.58 16.85
CA GLN A 217 -13.44 -3.40 17.69
C GLN A 217 -13.73 -2.18 16.81
N LYS A 218 -14.60 -1.28 17.28
CA LYS A 218 -14.87 -0.04 16.55
C LYS A 218 -13.61 0.84 16.55
N PRO A 219 -13.13 1.30 15.38
CA PRO A 219 -11.97 2.18 15.31
C PRO A 219 -12.31 3.61 15.72
N LEU A 220 -11.36 4.29 16.35
CA LEU A 220 -11.24 5.76 16.30
C LEU A 220 -10.49 6.12 15.02
N LEU A 221 -11.14 6.78 14.06
CA LEU A 221 -10.48 7.30 12.86
C LEU A 221 -9.77 8.62 13.17
N ILE A 222 -8.50 8.70 12.80
CA ILE A 222 -7.63 9.85 13.10
C ILE A 222 -7.09 10.41 11.79
N SER A 223 -7.40 11.69 11.54
CA SER A 223 -6.85 12.47 10.43
C SER A 223 -6.02 13.66 10.88
N ASP A 224 -6.13 14.06 12.14
CA ASP A 224 -5.28 15.07 12.77
C ASP A 224 -4.10 14.40 13.50
N TYR A 225 -2.90 14.53 12.95
CA TYR A 225 -1.70 13.91 13.54
C TYR A 225 -1.42 14.43 14.96
N LYS A 226 -1.88 15.64 15.32
CA LYS A 226 -1.70 16.21 16.66
C LYS A 226 -2.45 15.42 17.72
N LEU A 227 -3.50 14.68 17.34
CA LEU A 227 -4.19 13.76 18.25
C LEU A 227 -3.27 12.62 18.72
N ILE A 228 -2.12 12.43 18.07
CA ILE A 228 -1.15 11.39 18.40
C ILE A 228 0.13 12.04 18.94
N PHE A 229 0.68 12.98 18.18
CA PHE A 229 2.02 13.56 18.40
C PHE A 229 2.02 14.87 19.21
N ASP A 230 0.85 15.49 19.42
CA ASP A 230 0.68 16.80 20.04
C ASP A 230 1.63 17.88 19.46
N GLU A 231 2.63 18.31 20.24
CA GLU A 231 3.60 19.34 19.85
C GLU A 231 4.73 18.84 18.94
N ASP A 232 4.90 17.53 18.79
CA ASP A 232 6.02 16.96 18.02
C ASP A 232 5.78 16.99 16.51
N THR A 233 6.20 18.09 15.88
CA THR A 233 6.14 18.28 14.43
C THR A 233 7.09 17.39 13.64
N SER A 234 8.03 16.69 14.29
CA SER A 234 8.87 15.67 13.64
C SER A 234 8.15 14.33 13.47
N LEU A 235 6.97 14.20 14.10
CA LEU A 235 6.16 12.98 14.17
C LEU A 235 6.90 11.80 14.82
N GLU A 236 7.90 12.04 15.67
CA GLU A 236 8.70 10.96 16.27
C GLU A 236 7.98 10.36 17.48
N THR A 237 7.54 11.21 18.41
CA THR A 237 7.06 10.82 19.74
C THR A 237 5.55 11.04 19.88
N PRO A 238 4.76 10.00 20.19
CA PRO A 238 3.30 10.11 20.31
C PRO A 238 2.90 10.69 21.69
N TYR A 239 3.20 11.97 21.95
CA TYR A 239 3.02 12.60 23.27
C TYR A 239 1.57 12.61 23.76
N LEU A 240 0.59 12.82 22.87
CA LEU A 240 -0.81 12.81 23.28
C LEU A 240 -1.26 11.39 23.61
N PHE A 241 -0.93 10.41 22.77
CA PHE A 241 -1.26 9.02 23.04
C PHE A 241 -0.58 8.49 24.30
N LYS A 242 0.63 8.94 24.65
CA LYS A 242 1.27 8.60 25.94
C LYS A 242 0.45 9.05 27.16
N ARG A 243 -0.25 10.19 27.06
CA ARG A 243 -1.00 10.80 28.17
C ARG A 243 -2.46 10.36 28.24
N HIS A 244 -3.04 9.95 27.11
CA HIS A 244 -4.46 9.68 26.98
C HIS A 244 -4.75 8.29 26.43
N THR A 245 -5.81 7.66 26.93
CA THR A 245 -6.42 6.46 26.38
C THR A 245 -7.09 6.74 25.03
N ILE A 246 -7.36 5.71 24.24
CA ILE A 246 -8.12 5.80 22.98
C ILE A 246 -9.52 6.37 23.23
N GLU A 247 -10.13 6.02 24.36
CA GLU A 247 -11.42 6.55 24.76
C GLU A 247 -11.35 8.06 25.02
N GLU A 248 -10.33 8.53 25.76
CA GLU A 248 -10.11 9.97 25.98
C GLU A 248 -9.79 10.69 24.67
N LEU A 249 -8.93 10.13 23.82
CA LEU A 249 -8.62 10.70 22.51
C LEU A 249 -9.85 10.83 21.62
N SER A 250 -10.81 9.90 21.70
CA SER A 250 -12.05 9.95 20.92
C SER A 250 -12.96 11.13 21.27
N ASN A 251 -12.75 11.75 22.44
CA ASN A 251 -13.50 12.93 22.89
C ASN A 251 -12.80 14.26 22.56
N ILE A 252 -11.59 14.21 21.98
CA ILE A 252 -10.84 15.40 21.58
C ILE A 252 -11.20 15.74 20.13
N SER A 253 -11.52 17.01 19.88
CA SER A 253 -11.82 17.50 18.53
C SER A 253 -10.58 17.47 17.64
N GLN A 254 -10.75 17.07 16.39
CA GLN A 254 -9.69 17.00 15.37
C GLN A 254 -9.73 18.23 14.45
N ALA A 255 -8.56 18.71 14.04
CA ALA A 255 -8.45 19.68 12.96
C ALA A 255 -8.46 18.98 11.58
N HIS A 256 -9.44 19.34 10.75
CA HIS A 256 -9.69 18.67 9.46
C HIS A 256 -9.17 19.42 8.23
N VAL A 257 -8.55 20.59 8.41
CA VAL A 257 -8.13 21.49 7.32
C VAL A 257 -6.80 22.17 7.67
N ASN A 258 -6.15 22.75 6.65
CA ASN A 258 -4.94 23.57 6.78
C ASN A 258 -3.70 22.83 7.33
N GLN A 259 -3.64 21.52 7.15
CA GLN A 259 -2.48 20.71 7.50
C GLN A 259 -2.41 19.47 6.61
N VAL A 260 -1.21 18.89 6.48
CA VAL A 260 -1.06 17.54 5.92
C VAL A 260 -1.73 16.57 6.89
N PRO A 261 -2.79 15.86 6.49
CA PRO A 261 -3.49 14.95 7.37
C PRO A 261 -2.71 13.65 7.57
N CYS A 262 -3.09 12.89 8.60
CA CYS A 262 -2.71 11.48 8.74
C CYS A 262 -3.88 10.57 8.35
N ALA A 263 -3.62 9.26 8.28
CA ALA A 263 -4.59 8.22 8.03
C ALA A 263 -4.36 7.07 9.00
N MET A 264 -4.89 7.20 10.22
CA MET A 264 -4.61 6.29 11.33
C MET A 264 -5.87 5.85 12.06
N SER A 265 -5.77 4.72 12.76
CA SER A 265 -6.85 4.11 13.53
C SER A 265 -6.41 3.80 14.96
N GLY A 266 -7.21 4.23 15.92
CA GLY A 266 -7.09 3.89 17.33
C GLY A 266 -8.01 2.73 17.72
N PHE A 267 -7.51 1.79 18.53
CA PHE A 267 -8.26 0.64 19.03
C PHE A 267 -7.95 0.37 20.50
N LYS A 268 -8.95 -0.08 21.25
CA LYS A 268 -8.77 -0.72 22.56
C LYS A 268 -9.15 -2.20 22.41
N PHE A 269 -8.24 -3.09 22.78
CA PHE A 269 -8.48 -4.53 22.79
C PHE A 269 -8.42 -5.04 24.23
N ASP A 270 -9.53 -5.60 24.71
CA ASP A 270 -9.63 -6.15 26.06
C ASP A 270 -9.07 -7.58 26.08
N LYS A 271 -8.07 -7.83 26.95
CA LYS A 271 -7.40 -9.12 27.21
C LYS A 271 -7.49 -10.17 26.10
N SER A 272 -7.08 -9.81 24.88
CA SER A 272 -7.12 -10.72 23.74
C SER A 272 -5.76 -11.32 23.45
N GLU A 273 -5.73 -12.64 23.25
CA GLU A 273 -4.56 -13.36 22.71
C GLU A 273 -4.27 -12.96 21.28
N LYS A 274 -5.32 -12.72 20.47
CA LYS A 274 -5.20 -12.39 19.06
C LYS A 274 -6.10 -11.21 18.71
N SER A 275 -5.51 -10.17 18.16
CA SER A 275 -6.21 -9.01 17.65
C SER A 275 -5.79 -8.76 16.21
N THR A 276 -6.78 -8.59 15.34
CA THR A 276 -6.55 -8.34 13.91
C THR A 276 -7.41 -7.19 13.45
N PHE A 277 -6.81 -6.34 12.64
CA PHE A 277 -7.53 -5.31 11.90
C PHE A 277 -6.90 -5.13 10.53
N VAL A 278 -7.68 -4.65 9.57
CA VAL A 278 -7.26 -4.44 8.20
C VAL A 278 -7.63 -3.02 7.79
N SER A 279 -6.62 -2.26 7.39
CA SER A 279 -6.76 -0.92 6.85
C SER A 279 -6.58 -0.91 5.33
N MET A 280 -7.36 -0.09 4.68
CA MET A 280 -7.41 0.10 3.24
C MET A 280 -7.13 1.58 2.97
N ILE A 281 -6.06 1.87 2.24
CA ILE A 281 -5.68 3.23 1.85
C ILE A 281 -5.60 3.29 0.33
N GLY A 282 -6.33 4.20 -0.27
CA GLY A 282 -6.58 4.11 -1.70
C GLY A 282 -7.14 5.36 -2.33
N TYR A 283 -7.52 5.22 -3.59
CA TYR A 283 -8.14 6.22 -4.43
C TYR A 283 -9.45 5.68 -5.00
N VAL A 284 -10.46 6.55 -5.06
CA VAL A 284 -11.71 6.28 -5.76
C VAL A 284 -12.02 7.43 -6.72
N SER A 285 -12.53 7.10 -7.91
CA SER A 285 -12.92 8.09 -8.92
C SER A 285 -14.20 8.86 -8.58
N ASP A 286 -15.02 8.30 -7.68
CA ASP A 286 -16.26 8.91 -7.21
C ASP A 286 -16.56 8.41 -5.78
N LYS A 287 -16.78 9.34 -4.84
CA LYS A 287 -17.13 9.03 -3.46
C LYS A 287 -18.33 8.06 -3.32
N HIS A 288 -19.32 8.10 -4.22
CA HIS A 288 -20.47 7.21 -4.18
C HIS A 288 -20.09 5.73 -4.35
N ILE A 289 -19.03 5.44 -5.12
CA ILE A 289 -18.50 4.08 -5.26
C ILE A 289 -17.95 3.61 -3.91
N LEU A 290 -17.25 4.49 -3.18
CA LEU A 290 -16.69 4.18 -1.86
C LEU A 290 -17.79 4.00 -0.80
N ASP A 291 -18.85 4.81 -0.83
CA ASP A 291 -20.01 4.67 0.07
C ASP A 291 -20.60 3.25 -0.02
N GLY A 292 -20.89 2.78 -1.25
CA GLY A 292 -21.40 1.42 -1.46
C GLY A 292 -20.36 0.31 -1.23
N PHE A 293 -19.07 0.65 -1.32
CA PHE A 293 -17.98 -0.29 -1.03
C PHE A 293 -17.81 -0.52 0.48
N ALA A 294 -17.83 0.55 1.28
CA ALA A 294 -17.56 0.51 2.72
C ALA A 294 -18.50 -0.42 3.51
N ASP A 295 -19.75 -0.57 3.04
CA ASP A 295 -20.77 -1.46 3.62
C ASP A 295 -20.50 -2.95 3.31
N ARG A 296 -19.82 -3.26 2.20
CA ARG A 296 -19.50 -4.64 1.78
C ARG A 296 -18.25 -5.20 2.46
N VAL A 297 -17.41 -4.33 2.99
CA VAL A 297 -16.09 -4.69 3.50
C VAL A 297 -16.18 -5.20 4.95
N SER A 298 -15.59 -6.37 5.17
CA SER A 298 -15.42 -7.02 6.48
C SER A 298 -14.02 -7.65 6.57
N LEU A 299 -13.65 -8.17 7.74
CA LEU A 299 -12.41 -8.95 7.88
C LEU A 299 -12.40 -10.18 6.95
N GLU A 300 -13.52 -10.92 6.88
CA GLU A 300 -13.68 -12.07 5.99
C GLU A 300 -13.55 -11.69 4.51
N TYR A 301 -14.05 -10.51 4.12
CA TYR A 301 -13.88 -9.99 2.77
C TYR A 301 -12.40 -9.78 2.44
N PHE A 302 -11.63 -9.19 3.36
CA PHE A 302 -10.19 -8.99 3.15
C PHE A 302 -9.41 -10.29 3.09
N GLU A 303 -9.76 -11.30 3.89
CA GLU A 303 -9.17 -12.64 3.81
C GLU A 303 -9.40 -13.27 2.44
N LYS A 304 -10.62 -13.14 1.88
CA LYS A 304 -10.92 -13.60 0.51
C LYS A 304 -10.10 -12.83 -0.53
N LYS A 305 -9.93 -11.52 -0.35
CA LYS A 305 -9.12 -10.68 -1.27
C LYS A 305 -7.62 -10.98 -1.20
N GLU A 306 -7.09 -11.37 -0.05
CA GLU A 306 -5.70 -11.85 0.06
C GLU A 306 -5.51 -13.15 -0.73
N ILE A 307 -6.45 -14.10 -0.60
CA ILE A 307 -6.43 -15.35 -1.37
C ILE A 307 -6.55 -15.07 -2.87
N GLU A 308 -7.51 -14.24 -3.28
CA GLU A 308 -7.71 -13.85 -4.68
C GLU A 308 -6.46 -13.19 -5.28
N ASN A 309 -5.78 -12.33 -4.51
CA ASN A 309 -4.54 -11.68 -4.94
C ASN A 309 -3.42 -12.71 -5.15
N ALA A 310 -3.27 -13.68 -4.24
CA ALA A 310 -2.29 -14.75 -4.38
C ALA A 310 -2.59 -15.65 -5.59
N GLU A 311 -3.85 -16.03 -5.80
CA GLU A 311 -4.28 -16.84 -6.96
C GLU A 311 -4.00 -16.13 -8.28
N LEU A 312 -4.30 -14.82 -8.36
CA LEU A 312 -3.99 -14.01 -9.54
C LEU A 312 -2.51 -14.05 -9.90
N HIS A 313 -1.62 -13.94 -8.92
CA HIS A 313 -0.18 -13.99 -9.18
C HIS A 313 0.30 -15.39 -9.57
N VAL A 314 -0.23 -16.43 -8.90
CA VAL A 314 0.05 -17.83 -9.26
C VAL A 314 -0.36 -18.11 -10.70
N ASP A 315 -1.54 -17.65 -11.12
CA ASP A 315 -2.05 -17.82 -12.48
C ASP A 315 -1.15 -17.14 -13.51
N ILE A 316 -0.67 -15.92 -13.22
CA ILE A 316 0.26 -15.20 -14.11
C ILE A 316 1.56 -16.00 -14.29
N VAL A 317 2.18 -16.44 -13.20
CA VAL A 317 3.50 -17.11 -13.29
C VAL A 317 3.42 -18.59 -13.66
N SER A 318 2.22 -19.18 -13.71
CA SER A 318 2.00 -20.57 -14.15
C SER A 318 2.49 -20.83 -15.58
N ALA A 319 2.62 -19.78 -16.40
CA ALA A 319 3.19 -19.85 -17.75
C ALA A 319 4.64 -20.35 -17.79
N ILE A 320 5.39 -20.22 -16.68
CA ILE A 320 6.78 -20.70 -16.55
C ILE A 320 6.92 -21.73 -15.41
N GLU A 321 5.94 -22.62 -15.26
CA GLU A 321 6.00 -23.65 -14.23
C GLU A 321 7.23 -24.55 -14.40
N THR A 322 8.04 -24.63 -13.35
CA THR A 322 9.28 -25.42 -13.31
C THR A 322 9.35 -26.21 -12.02
N LYS A 323 9.92 -27.41 -12.10
CA LYS A 323 10.14 -28.28 -10.95
C LYS A 323 11.52 -28.92 -11.06
N THR A 324 12.50 -28.29 -10.40
CA THR A 324 13.86 -28.80 -10.34
C THR A 324 14.16 -29.35 -8.94
N SER A 325 15.39 -29.82 -8.72
CA SER A 325 15.86 -30.15 -7.38
C SER A 325 16.18 -28.91 -6.53
N GLN A 326 16.04 -27.69 -7.08
CA GLN A 326 16.36 -26.43 -6.41
C GLN A 326 15.13 -25.51 -6.39
N PRO A 327 14.27 -25.57 -5.36
CA PRO A 327 13.05 -24.77 -5.29
C PRO A 327 13.28 -23.26 -5.39
N ILE A 328 14.43 -22.78 -4.89
CA ILE A 328 14.83 -21.36 -5.00
C ILE A 328 15.03 -20.96 -6.46
N PHE A 329 15.60 -21.85 -7.28
CA PHE A 329 15.80 -21.60 -8.70
C PHE A 329 14.46 -21.55 -9.44
N ASP A 330 13.53 -22.45 -9.13
CA ASP A 330 12.18 -22.45 -9.70
C ASP A 330 11.44 -21.14 -9.35
N ALA A 331 11.52 -20.70 -8.09
CA ALA A 331 10.95 -19.43 -7.65
C ALA A 331 11.60 -18.21 -8.33
N TYR A 332 12.92 -18.22 -8.51
CA TYR A 332 13.65 -17.19 -9.23
C TYR A 332 13.18 -17.05 -10.67
N LEU A 333 12.97 -18.16 -11.39
CA LEU A 333 12.44 -18.14 -12.76
C LEU A 333 11.03 -17.54 -12.82
N LYS A 334 10.15 -17.88 -11.87
CA LYS A 334 8.82 -17.29 -11.75
C LYS A 334 8.89 -15.78 -11.51
N GLN A 335 9.80 -15.31 -10.64
CA GLN A 335 9.99 -13.87 -10.43
C GLN A 335 10.52 -13.16 -11.68
N CYS A 336 11.50 -13.74 -12.38
CA CYS A 336 12.00 -13.17 -13.63
C CYS A 336 10.91 -13.04 -14.70
N TYR A 337 10.00 -14.02 -14.78
CA TYR A 337 8.84 -13.94 -15.66
C TYR A 337 7.86 -12.85 -15.23
N LEU A 338 7.56 -12.74 -13.93
CA LEU A 338 6.71 -11.67 -13.40
C LEU A 338 7.29 -10.28 -13.72
N ASP A 339 8.60 -10.07 -13.53
CA ASP A 339 9.26 -8.81 -13.89
C ASP A 339 9.19 -8.53 -15.39
N ASN A 340 9.24 -9.57 -16.24
CA ASN A 340 9.04 -9.45 -17.68
C ASN A 340 7.61 -9.01 -18.01
N VAL A 341 6.61 -9.58 -17.34
CA VAL A 341 5.19 -9.21 -17.46
C VAL A 341 4.97 -7.76 -17.01
N LEU A 342 5.52 -7.34 -15.87
CA LEU A 342 5.35 -5.97 -15.39
C LEU A 342 5.95 -4.91 -16.34
N ARG A 343 6.96 -5.28 -17.14
CA ARG A 343 7.59 -4.34 -18.09
C ARG A 343 7.05 -4.43 -19.52
N GLY A 344 6.74 -5.64 -20.01
CA GLY A 344 6.27 -5.90 -21.38
C GLY A 344 4.77 -6.12 -21.52
N GLY A 345 4.12 -6.50 -20.43
CA GLY A 345 2.71 -6.85 -20.32
C GLY A 345 2.44 -8.33 -20.58
N GLN A 346 1.34 -8.83 -20.01
CA GLN A 346 0.85 -10.19 -20.28
C GLN A 346 -0.09 -10.15 -21.49
N PRO A 347 0.18 -10.92 -22.56
CA PRO A 347 -0.68 -10.93 -23.73
C PRO A 347 -2.04 -11.58 -23.43
N MET A 348 -3.11 -10.86 -23.73
CA MET A 348 -4.49 -11.31 -23.76
C MET A 348 -5.02 -11.15 -25.18
N ILE A 349 -5.53 -12.23 -25.76
CA ILE A 349 -6.14 -12.18 -27.09
C ILE A 349 -7.58 -11.69 -26.95
N VAL A 350 -7.92 -10.66 -27.72
CA VAL A 350 -9.28 -10.10 -27.80
C VAL A 350 -9.76 -10.13 -29.24
N ASP A 351 -11.03 -10.44 -29.44
CA ASP A 351 -11.65 -10.42 -30.76
C ASP A 351 -11.98 -8.97 -31.14
N SER A 352 -11.43 -8.50 -32.25
CA SER A 352 -11.75 -7.20 -32.84
C SER A 352 -12.56 -7.37 -34.13
N VAL A 353 -13.06 -6.27 -34.69
CA VAL A 353 -13.77 -6.26 -35.98
C VAL A 353 -12.92 -6.86 -37.11
N ASP A 354 -11.61 -6.65 -37.05
CA ASP A 354 -10.66 -7.09 -38.07
C ASP A 354 -9.99 -8.44 -37.73
N GLY A 355 -10.44 -9.10 -36.66
CA GLY A 355 -9.93 -10.39 -36.18
C GLY A 355 -9.27 -10.34 -34.80
N PRO A 356 -8.68 -11.45 -34.33
CA PRO A 356 -8.04 -11.52 -33.02
C PRO A 356 -6.80 -10.61 -32.94
N VAL A 357 -6.70 -9.80 -31.89
CA VAL A 357 -5.55 -8.93 -31.61
C VAL A 357 -5.01 -9.17 -30.20
N ALA A 358 -3.71 -8.95 -30.01
CA ALA A 358 -3.10 -9.05 -28.69
C ALA A 358 -3.20 -7.73 -27.93
N TYR A 359 -3.72 -7.79 -26.71
CA TYR A 359 -3.77 -6.69 -25.76
C TYR A 359 -2.88 -7.04 -24.56
N HIS A 360 -1.95 -6.17 -24.18
CA HIS A 360 -0.94 -6.47 -23.16
C HIS A 360 -1.30 -5.83 -21.81
N LEU A 361 -1.74 -6.68 -20.88
CA LEU A 361 -2.14 -6.27 -19.53
C LEU A 361 -0.93 -6.00 -18.63
N TYR A 362 -1.10 -5.13 -17.64
CA TYR A 362 -0.19 -4.92 -16.50
C TYR A 362 1.19 -4.30 -16.84
N SER A 363 1.46 -4.00 -18.11
CA SER A 363 2.74 -3.41 -18.51
C SER A 363 2.92 -2.01 -17.92
N ARG A 364 4.14 -1.65 -17.55
CA ARG A 364 4.50 -0.28 -17.20
C ARG A 364 5.98 0.00 -17.40
N LYS A 365 6.33 1.28 -17.53
CA LYS A 365 7.73 1.69 -17.57
C LYS A 365 8.36 1.48 -16.20
N HIS A 366 9.60 0.99 -16.18
CA HIS A 366 10.37 0.62 -15.00
C HIS A 366 11.03 1.83 -14.31
N GLY A 367 10.25 2.89 -14.11
CA GLY A 367 10.62 4.00 -13.23
C GLY A 367 10.35 3.66 -11.77
N ASP A 368 11.32 3.84 -10.91
CA ASP A 368 11.24 3.47 -9.50
C ASP A 368 12.04 4.48 -8.67
N MET A 369 12.28 4.18 -7.41
CA MET A 369 12.98 5.08 -6.50
C MET A 369 14.49 5.15 -6.77
N GLU A 370 15.07 4.12 -7.40
CA GLU A 370 16.49 4.08 -7.81
C GLU A 370 16.69 4.61 -9.24
N ARG A 371 15.60 4.62 -10.03
CA ARG A 371 15.51 5.18 -11.38
C ARG A 371 14.48 6.30 -11.41
N ASP A 372 14.64 7.25 -10.50
CA ASP A 372 13.70 8.35 -10.30
C ASP A 372 13.56 9.27 -11.52
N TYR A 373 14.55 9.29 -12.42
CA TYR A 373 14.50 9.97 -13.72
C TYR A 373 13.53 9.33 -14.72
N ASN A 374 13.18 8.05 -14.56
CA ASN A 374 12.26 7.37 -15.45
C ASN A 374 10.81 7.68 -15.05
N PHE A 375 10.11 8.44 -15.89
CA PHE A 375 8.67 8.66 -15.72
C PHE A 375 7.89 7.38 -16.02
N PHE A 376 7.19 6.88 -14.99
CA PHE A 376 6.28 5.75 -15.13
C PHE A 376 4.83 6.21 -15.07
N SER A 377 3.96 5.47 -15.74
CA SER A 377 2.51 5.67 -15.68
C SER A 377 1.79 4.32 -15.80
N ILE A 378 0.78 4.10 -14.96
CA ILE A 378 -0.10 2.92 -14.96
C ILE A 378 -1.54 3.43 -14.96
N ASP A 379 -2.29 3.26 -16.04
CA ASP A 379 -3.64 3.83 -16.11
C ASP A 379 -4.56 3.25 -15.02
N PRO A 380 -5.21 4.08 -14.17
CA PRO A 380 -6.15 3.61 -13.15
C PRO A 380 -7.48 3.19 -13.78
N ALA A 381 -7.43 2.12 -14.58
CA ALA A 381 -8.56 1.60 -15.34
C ALA A 381 -8.60 0.07 -15.29
N TYR A 382 -9.75 -0.50 -15.67
CA TYR A 382 -9.84 -1.94 -15.95
C TYR A 382 -8.94 -2.30 -17.13
N TYR A 383 -8.51 -3.56 -17.15
CA TYR A 383 -7.57 -4.08 -18.15
C TYR A 383 -6.33 -3.17 -18.23
N SER A 384 -5.82 -2.76 -17.08
CA SER A 384 -4.80 -1.71 -17.01
C SER A 384 -3.55 -2.02 -17.83
N GLN A 385 -3.03 -0.95 -18.43
CA GLN A 385 -1.74 -0.91 -19.10
C GLN A 385 -1.09 0.45 -18.81
N GLY A 386 0.21 0.50 -19.00
CA GLY A 386 1.04 1.66 -18.76
C GLY A 386 1.93 2.00 -19.94
N ASN A 387 2.74 3.03 -19.76
CA ASN A 387 3.68 3.47 -20.80
C ASN A 387 4.86 2.51 -20.97
N GLY A 388 5.56 2.57 -22.11
CA GLY A 388 6.74 1.76 -22.36
C GLY A 388 7.65 2.37 -23.44
N ASN A 389 8.95 2.11 -23.36
CA ASN A 389 9.88 2.50 -24.43
C ASN A 389 9.92 1.40 -25.50
N PHE A 390 9.96 1.79 -26.78
CA PHE A 390 9.96 0.87 -27.93
C PHE A 390 10.89 -0.34 -27.77
N ARG A 391 12.19 -0.10 -27.55
CA ARG A 391 13.19 -1.17 -27.41
C ARG A 391 12.90 -2.09 -26.22
N ASP A 392 12.54 -1.52 -25.08
CA ASP A 392 12.37 -2.28 -23.84
C ASP A 392 11.15 -3.22 -23.97
N VAL A 393 10.05 -2.71 -24.53
CA VAL A 393 8.83 -3.49 -24.80
C VAL A 393 9.10 -4.63 -25.77
N LEU A 394 9.77 -4.38 -26.90
CA LEU A 394 10.10 -5.44 -27.87
C LEU A 394 11.02 -6.51 -27.28
N GLN A 395 11.97 -6.12 -26.42
CA GLN A 395 12.84 -7.07 -25.72
C GLN A 395 12.07 -7.98 -24.77
N ASN A 396 11.06 -7.47 -24.06
CA ASN A 396 10.23 -8.30 -23.19
C ASN A 396 9.29 -9.18 -23.99
N ARG A 397 8.69 -8.65 -25.06
CA ARG A 397 7.68 -9.35 -25.87
C ARG A 397 8.26 -10.37 -26.86
N ARG A 398 9.59 -10.46 -26.99
CA ARG A 398 10.25 -11.49 -27.83
C ARG A 398 9.90 -12.92 -27.41
N ASN A 399 9.56 -13.12 -26.14
CA ASN A 399 9.18 -14.43 -25.61
C ASN A 399 7.66 -14.66 -25.61
N ASP A 400 6.85 -13.67 -26.04
CA ASP A 400 5.39 -13.80 -26.11
C ASP A 400 5.02 -15.00 -26.98
N LEU A 401 5.65 -15.19 -28.13
CA LEU A 401 5.39 -16.33 -29.01
C LEU A 401 5.69 -17.69 -28.37
N PHE A 402 6.63 -17.73 -27.43
CA PHE A 402 6.97 -18.96 -26.71
C PHE A 402 5.89 -19.32 -25.67
N PHE A 403 5.38 -18.31 -24.94
CA PHE A 403 4.39 -18.52 -23.86
C PHE A 403 2.93 -18.40 -24.31
N GLN A 404 2.67 -17.64 -25.37
CA GLN A 404 1.36 -17.39 -25.97
C GLN A 404 1.47 -17.36 -27.51
N PRO A 405 1.56 -18.53 -28.18
CA PRO A 405 1.69 -18.61 -29.64
C PRO A 405 0.56 -17.93 -30.42
N LYS A 406 -0.61 -17.75 -29.81
CA LYS A 406 -1.77 -17.07 -30.41
C LYS A 406 -1.53 -15.58 -30.70
N VAL A 407 -0.47 -14.98 -30.16
CA VAL A 407 -0.07 -13.60 -30.50
C VAL A 407 0.32 -13.48 -31.97
N GLY A 408 0.82 -14.55 -32.60
CA GLY A 408 1.19 -14.53 -34.02
C GLY A 408 2.23 -13.46 -34.34
N ASP A 409 2.03 -12.77 -35.46
CA ASP A 409 2.91 -11.70 -35.95
C ASP A 409 2.55 -10.30 -35.41
N PHE A 410 1.63 -10.18 -34.44
CA PHE A 410 1.18 -8.89 -33.90
C PHE A 410 2.32 -7.97 -33.42
N ASN A 411 3.41 -8.55 -32.91
CA ASN A 411 4.56 -7.80 -32.39
C ASN A 411 5.58 -7.38 -33.47
N ILE A 412 5.36 -7.72 -34.76
CA ILE A 412 6.19 -7.36 -35.92
C ILE A 412 5.59 -6.13 -36.60
#